data_AF-A0A1I0DN14-F1
#
_entry.id   AF-A0A1I0DN14-F1
#
_cell.length_a   1.000
_cell.length_b   1.000
_cell.length_c   1.000
_cell.angle_alpha   90.00
_cell.angle_beta   90.00
_cell.angle_gamma   90.00
#
_symmetry.space_group_name_H-M   'P 1'
#
loop_
_entity.id
_entity.type
_entity.pdbx_description
1 polymer ?
#
loop_
_entity_poly.entity_id
_entity_poly.type
_entity_poly.pdbx_seq_one_letter_code
_entity_poly.pdbx_strand_id
1 'polypeptide(L)'
;MRTIPTVDEAAALARPQDDIDSPELRAQRAIEPLFVDAHRRAGLHLRTPQDVAADLAAARQRSEEAERRAAERDIDLRLAYARAIASGAVR
;
A
#
# COMPACT_ATOMS: atom_id res chain seq x y z
N MET A 1 9.12 -29.31 6.86
CA MET A 1 8.46 -28.14 6.24
C MET A 1 8.74 -26.94 7.12
N ARG A 2 9.41 -25.89 6.62
CA ARG A 2 9.59 -24.62 7.34
C ARG A 2 8.51 -23.66 6.84
N THR A 3 7.61 -23.26 7.73
CA THR A 3 6.61 -22.21 7.48
C THR A 3 7.35 -20.88 7.31
N ILE A 4 6.96 -20.11 6.29
CA ILE A 4 7.43 -18.73 6.14
C ILE A 4 6.95 -17.96 7.39
N PRO A 5 7.85 -17.27 8.11
CA PRO A 5 7.46 -16.53 9.30
C PRO A 5 6.44 -15.46 8.95
N THR A 6 5.50 -15.24 9.87
CA THR A 6 4.54 -14.13 9.76
C THR A 6 5.28 -12.79 9.84
N VAL A 7 4.66 -11.72 9.34
CA VAL A 7 5.27 -10.37 9.32
C VAL A 7 5.66 -9.92 10.73
N ASP A 8 4.84 -10.25 11.73
CA ASP A 8 5.10 -9.92 13.14
C ASP A 8 6.27 -10.74 13.71
N GLU A 9 6.41 -12.01 13.33
CA GLU A 9 7.55 -12.85 13.72
C GLU A 9 8.85 -12.39 13.05
N ALA A 10 8.78 -11.94 11.79
CA ALA A 10 9.92 -11.37 11.07
C ALA A 10 10.36 -10.03 11.69
N ALA A 11 9.41 -9.19 12.10
CA ALA A 11 9.69 -7.94 12.81
C ALA A 11 10.29 -8.18 14.20
N ALA A 12 9.84 -9.22 14.92
CA ALA A 12 10.40 -9.60 16.22
C ALA A 12 11.80 -10.25 16.12
N LEU A 13 12.09 -10.94 15.02
CA LEU A 13 13.42 -11.48 14.70
C LEU A 13 14.42 -10.41 14.26
N ALA A 14 13.94 -9.29 13.72
CA ALA A 14 14.71 -8.07 13.50
C ALA A 14 15.00 -7.37 14.84
N ARG A 15 15.72 -8.05 15.74
CA ARG A 15 16.38 -7.38 16.86
C ARG A 15 17.27 -6.26 16.30
N PRO A 16 17.41 -5.13 17.01
CA PRO A 16 18.34 -4.09 16.61
C PRO A 16 19.72 -4.76 16.53
N GLN A 17 20.23 -4.95 15.31
CA GLN A 17 21.65 -5.16 15.15
C GLN A 17 22.28 -3.93 15.78
N ASP A 18 23.03 -4.14 16.84
CA ASP A 18 23.92 -3.14 17.44
C ASP A 18 24.56 -2.33 16.31
N ASP A 19 24.71 -1.02 16.51
CA ASP A 19 25.47 -0.10 15.65
C ASP A 19 26.81 -0.72 15.22
N ILE A 20 26.82 -1.52 14.15
CA ILE A 20 28.04 -1.92 13.48
C ILE A 20 28.39 -0.68 12.67
N ASP A 21 29.21 0.20 13.24
CA ASP A 21 29.73 1.41 12.58
C ASP A 21 30.69 1.02 11.45
N SER A 22 30.14 0.37 10.42
CA SER A 22 30.89 -0.10 9.28
C SER A 22 31.34 1.10 8.45
N PRO A 23 32.48 1.01 7.74
CA PRO A 23 32.90 2.04 6.80
C PRO A 23 31.81 2.41 5.79
N GLU A 24 31.00 1.44 5.37
CA GLU A 24 29.88 1.62 4.45
C GLU A 24 28.76 2.46 5.07
N LEU A 25 28.38 2.18 6.33
CA LEU A 25 27.37 2.96 7.05
C LEU A 25 27.84 4.39 7.32
N ARG A 26 29.13 4.60 7.62
CA ARG A 26 29.72 5.95 7.74
C ARG A 26 29.71 6.71 6.41
N ALA A 27 30.05 6.03 5.31
CA ALA A 27 29.98 6.63 3.98
C ALA A 27 28.53 7.01 3.61
N GLN A 28 27.56 6.14 3.92
CA GLN A 28 26.15 6.42 3.68
C GLN A 28 25.66 7.64 4.48
N ARG A 29 25.98 7.71 5.78
CA ARG A 29 25.66 8.86 6.65
C ARG A 29 26.29 10.17 6.15
N ALA A 30 27.49 10.11 5.56
CA ALA A 30 28.15 11.28 4.98
C ALA A 30 27.45 11.80 3.70
N ILE A 31 26.78 10.93 2.96
CA ILE A 31 26.07 11.27 1.70
C ILE A 31 24.64 11.76 1.98
N GLU A 32 24.04 11.35 3.09
CA GLU A 32 22.65 11.68 3.45
C GLU A 32 22.32 13.18 3.41
N PRO A 33 23.18 14.12 3.89
CA PRO A 33 22.93 15.55 3.76
C PRO A 33 22.86 16.03 2.29
N LEU A 34 23.68 15.45 1.41
CA LEU A 34 23.69 15.79 -0.02
C LEU A 34 22.38 15.35 -0.70
N PHE A 35 21.84 14.21 -0.28
CA PHE A 35 20.57 13.69 -0.78
C PHE A 35 19.37 14.56 -0.37
N VAL A 36 19.36 15.02 0.89
CA VAL A 36 18.34 15.97 1.40
C VAL A 36 18.41 17.30 0.65
N ASP A 37 19.61 17.83 0.44
CA ASP A 37 19.79 19.07 -0.31
C ASP A 37 19.39 18.95 -1.78
N ALA A 38 19.66 17.80 -2.41
CA ALA A 38 19.21 17.52 -3.78
C ALA A 38 17.67 17.53 -3.88
N HIS A 39 16.97 16.90 -2.94
CA HIS A 39 15.50 16.93 -2.88
C HIS A 39 14.97 18.35 -2.71
N ARG A 40 15.56 19.12 -1.79
CA ARG A 40 15.20 20.52 -1.56
C ARG A 40 15.37 21.37 -2.81
N ARG A 41 16.51 21.24 -3.52
CA ARG A 41 16.78 21.97 -4.77
C ARG A 41 15.85 21.57 -5.91
N ALA A 42 15.45 20.30 -5.96
CA ALA A 42 14.47 19.80 -6.92
C ALA A 42 13.02 20.17 -6.55
N GLY A 43 12.78 20.79 -5.39
CA GLY A 43 11.43 21.07 -4.89
C GLY A 43 10.64 19.81 -4.55
N LEU A 44 11.33 18.68 -4.35
CA LEU A 44 10.72 17.39 -4.03
C LEU A 44 10.65 17.21 -2.52
N HIS A 45 9.52 16.68 -2.03
CA HIS A 45 9.38 16.30 -0.64
C HIS A 45 9.90 14.88 -0.41
N LEU A 46 10.74 14.70 0.61
CA LEU A 46 11.14 13.37 1.07
C LEU A 46 9.95 12.71 1.72
N ARG A 47 9.48 11.60 1.13
CA ARG A 47 8.40 10.82 1.70
C ARG A 47 8.87 10.17 2.99
N THR A 48 8.13 10.46 4.05
CA THR A 48 8.32 9.84 5.36
C THR A 48 7.57 8.51 5.42
N PRO A 49 7.92 7.61 6.36
CA PRO A 49 7.13 6.41 6.62
C PRO A 49 5.64 6.73 6.91
N GLN A 50 5.37 7.89 7.51
CA GLN A 50 4.01 8.37 7.79
C GLN A 50 3.24 8.69 6.49
N ASP A 51 3.90 9.27 5.48
CA ASP A 51 3.28 9.52 4.17
C ASP A 51 2.92 8.22 3.46
N VAL A 52 3.79 7.22 3.54
CA VAL A 52 3.53 5.88 2.97
C VAL A 52 2.36 5.21 3.68
N ALA A 53 2.26 5.34 5.00
CA ALA A 53 1.14 4.81 5.77
C ALA A 53 -0.18 5.50 5.42
N ALA A 54 -0.16 6.83 5.22
CA ALA A 54 -1.32 7.59 4.78
C ALA A 54 -1.77 7.19 3.36
N ASP A 55 -0.83 7.02 2.43
CA ASP A 55 -1.11 6.53 1.07
C ASP A 55 -1.74 5.13 1.09
N LEU A 56 -1.22 4.24 1.95
CA LEU A 56 -1.76 2.89 2.12
C LEU A 56 -3.19 2.91 2.68
N ALA A 57 -3.46 3.74 3.69
CA ALA A 57 -4.79 3.90 4.25
C ALA A 57 -5.78 4.44 3.20
N ALA A 58 -5.38 5.46 2.45
CA ALA A 58 -6.19 6.00 1.36
C ALA A 58 -6.44 4.97 0.24
N ALA A 59 -5.44 4.14 -0.08
CA ALA A 59 -5.60 3.07 -1.07
C ALA A 59 -6.60 2.00 -0.60
N ARG A 60 -6.55 1.60 0.68
CA ARG A 60 -7.51 0.65 1.27
C ARG A 60 -8.93 1.19 1.20
N GLN A 61 -9.14 2.45 1.60
CA GLN A 61 -10.46 3.08 1.52
C GLN A 61 -11.01 3.10 0.07
N ARG A 62 -10.18 3.47 -0.91
CA ARG A 62 -10.58 3.45 -2.32
C ARG A 62 -10.92 2.04 -2.83
N SER A 63 -10.23 1.01 -2.34
CA SER A 63 -10.55 -0.39 -2.66
C SER A 63 -11.92 -0.78 -2.11
N GLU A 64 -12.19 -0.48 -0.84
CA GLU A 64 -13.48 -0.77 -0.21
C GLU A 64 -14.63 -0.05 -0.92
N GLU A 65 -14.46 1.22 -1.30
CA GLU A 65 -15.43 1.98 -2.09
C GLU A 65 -15.64 1.41 -3.50
N ALA A 66 -14.60 0.86 -4.12
CA ALA A 66 -14.70 0.20 -5.42
C ALA A 66 -15.46 -1.13 -5.31
N GLU A 67 -15.20 -1.91 -4.26
CA GLU A 67 -15.90 -3.17 -3.97
C GLU A 67 -17.39 -2.93 -3.72
N ARG A 68 -17.75 -1.92 -2.92
CA ARG A 68 -19.16 -1.55 -2.68
C ARG A 68 -19.88 -1.19 -3.98
N ARG A 69 -19.29 -0.33 -4.80
CA ARG A 69 -19.86 0.05 -6.10
C ARG A 69 -19.97 -1.15 -7.06
N ALA A 70 -19.03 -2.09 -7.00
CA ALA A 70 -19.11 -3.31 -7.80
C ALA A 70 -20.26 -4.22 -7.36
N ALA A 71 -20.45 -4.39 -6.04
CA ALA A 71 -21.56 -5.16 -5.49
C ALA A 71 -22.92 -4.55 -5.83
N GLU A 72 -23.07 -3.23 -5.71
CA GLU A 72 -24.29 -2.50 -6.10
C GLU A 72 -24.62 -2.69 -7.58
N ARG A 73 -23.63 -2.52 -8.47
CA ARG A 73 -23.82 -2.74 -9.92
C ARG A 73 -24.23 -4.17 -10.25
N ASP A 74 -23.67 -5.17 -9.55
CA ASP A 74 -24.05 -6.57 -9.75
C ASP A 74 -25.51 -6.82 -9.33
N ILE A 75 -25.96 -6.24 -8.22
CA ILE A 75 -27.37 -6.31 -7.80
C ILE A 75 -28.28 -5.66 -8.84
N ASP A 76 -27.95 -4.46 -9.30
CA ASP A 76 -28.74 -3.74 -10.31
C ASP A 76 -28.84 -4.52 -11.62
N LEU A 77 -27.73 -5.13 -12.07
CA LEU A 77 -27.70 -5.96 -13.26
C LEU A 77 -28.60 -7.19 -13.11
N ARG A 78 -28.55 -7.87 -11.95
CA ARG A 78 -29.41 -9.03 -11.67
C ARG A 78 -30.89 -8.65 -11.63
N LEU A 79 -31.22 -7.51 -11.03
CA LEU A 79 -32.60 -6.99 -11.01
C LEU A 79 -33.09 -6.62 -12.41
N ALA A 80 -32.26 -5.95 -13.21
CA ALA A 80 -32.58 -5.62 -14.59
C ALA A 80 -32.80 -6.89 -15.43
N TYR A 81 -31.93 -7.89 -15.27
CA TYR A 81 -32.04 -9.18 -15.95
C TYR A 81 -33.32 -9.93 -15.54
N ALA A 82 -33.64 -10.00 -14.24
CA ALA A 82 -34.86 -10.62 -13.76
C ALA A 82 -36.12 -9.94 -14.33
N ARG A 83 -36.12 -8.60 -14.43
CA ARG A 83 -37.21 -7.85 -15.08
C ARG A 83 -37.30 -8.15 -16.58
N ALA A 84 -36.16 -8.27 -17.27
CA ALA A 84 -36.12 -8.60 -18.69
C ALA A 84 -36.73 -9.98 -18.98
N ILE A 85 -36.40 -11.00 -18.18
CA ILE A 85 -37.02 -12.34 -18.26
C ILE A 85 -38.53 -12.24 -17.99
N ALA A 86 -38.93 -11.60 -16.89
CA ALA A 86 -40.34 -11.51 -16.50
C ALA A 86 -41.21 -10.79 -17.55
N SER A 87 -40.64 -9.80 -18.25
CA SER A 87 -41.31 -9.09 -19.34
C SER A 87 -41.32 -9.84 -20.67
N GLY A 88 -40.62 -10.98 -20.78
CA GLY A 88 -40.48 -11.75 -22.02
C GLY A 88 -39.56 -11.12 -23.06
N ALA A 89 -38.79 -10.10 -22.68
CA ALA A 89 -37.83 -9.42 -23.56
C ALA A 89 -36.59 -10.27 -23.88
N VAL A 90 -36.29 -11.25 -23.03
CA VAL A 90 -35.21 -12.23 -23.21
C VAL A 90 -35.82 -13.63 -23.05
N ARG A 91 -35.56 -14.53 -24.01
CA ARG A 91 -36.05 -15.91 -24.05
C ARG A 91 -34.94 -16.89 -23.71
#